data_AF-T1GYK9-F1
#
_entry.id   AF-T1GYK9-F1
#
_cell.length_a   1.000
_cell.length_b   1.000
_cell.length_c   1.000
_cell.angle_alpha   90.00
_cell.angle_beta   90.00
_cell.angle_gamma   90.00
#
_symmetry.space_group_name_H-M   'P 1'
#
loop_
_entity.id
_entity.type
_entity.pdbx_description
1 polymer ?
#
loop_
_entity_poly.entity_id
_entity_poly.type
_entity_poly.pdbx_seq_one_letter_code
_entity_poly.pdbx_strand_id
1 'polypeptide(L)'
;VFRLLRSLRPLRVINRAPGLKLVVQTLLSSLRPIGNIVLICCTFFIIFGILGVQLFKGTFYYCEGDNLKSVRNKTDCLAIKGNTWINRKYNFDDLGKALMSLFVLSSRDGWV
;
A
#
# COMPACT_ATOMS: atom_id res chain seq x y z
N VAL A 1 8.38 20.36 5.98
CA VAL A 1 8.96 19.28 6.81
C VAL A 1 8.89 19.59 8.31
N PHE A 2 9.49 20.68 8.82
CA PHE A 2 9.47 21.01 10.27
C PHE A 2 8.06 21.21 10.90
N ARG A 3 7.03 21.47 10.08
CA ARG A 3 5.62 21.51 10.55
C ARG A 3 5.11 20.13 11.03
N LEU A 4 5.56 19.02 10.42
CA LEU A 4 5.22 17.65 10.85
C LEU A 4 5.87 17.29 12.19
N LEU A 5 7.11 17.71 12.46
CA LEU A 5 7.73 17.48 13.76
C LEU A 5 7.03 18.23 14.90
N ARG A 6 6.31 19.31 14.59
CA ARG A 6 5.53 20.08 15.57
C ARG A 6 4.25 19.36 16.00
N SER A 7 3.68 18.47 15.17
CA SER A 7 2.53 17.65 15.55
C SER A 7 2.89 16.51 16.52
N LEU A 8 4.18 16.18 16.69
CA LEU A 8 4.67 15.20 17.67
C LEU A 8 4.73 15.74 19.12
N ARG A 9 4.33 16.99 19.36
CA ARG A 9 4.24 17.58 20.72
C ARG A 9 3.51 16.72 21.76
N PRO A 10 2.42 15.98 21.44
CA PRO A 10 1.74 15.10 22.39
C PRO A 10 2.63 13.99 22.96
N LEU A 11 3.68 13.56 22.24
CA LEU A 11 4.65 12.59 22.77
C LEU A 11 5.40 13.12 24.00
N ARG A 12 5.52 14.45 24.16
CA ARG A 12 6.08 15.03 25.40
C ARG A 12 5.12 14.89 26.59
N VAL A 13 3.81 14.80 26.35
CA VAL A 13 2.80 14.63 27.41
C VAL A 13 2.84 13.20 27.97
N ILE A 14 3.21 12.20 27.15
CA ILE A 14 3.44 10.81 27.57
C ILE A 14 4.51 10.74 28.68
N ASN A 15 5.57 11.55 28.59
CA ASN A 15 6.60 11.61 29.63
C ASN A 15 6.16 12.32 30.92
N ARG A 16 5.10 13.13 30.88
CA ARG A 16 4.55 13.84 32.05
C ARG A 16 3.46 13.06 32.77
N ALA A 17 2.72 12.19 32.07
CA ALA A 17 1.66 11.37 32.65
C ALA A 17 2.16 9.94 32.94
N PRO A 18 2.38 9.56 34.22
CA PRO A 18 2.96 8.25 34.57
C PRO A 18 2.10 7.06 34.11
N GLY A 19 0.77 7.21 34.09
CA GLY A 19 -0.15 6.16 33.60
C GLY A 19 -0.01 5.87 32.10
N LEU A 20 0.14 6.91 31.26
CA LEU A 20 0.28 6.74 29.81
C LEU A 20 1.66 6.18 29.44
N LYS A 21 2.70 6.55 30.20
CA LYS A 21 4.05 6.00 30.05
C LYS A 21 4.10 4.49 30.29
N LEU A 22 3.38 4.01 31.31
CA LEU A 22 3.31 2.57 31.62
C LEU A 22 2.70 1.79 30.46
N VAL A 23 1.59 2.26 29.89
CA VAL A 23 0.90 1.60 28.76
C VAL A 23 1.78 1.56 27.50
N VAL A 24 2.49 2.64 27.18
CA VAL A 24 3.39 2.66 26.02
C VAL A 24 4.58 1.72 26.23
N GLN A 25 5.14 1.68 27.44
CA GLN A 25 6.25 0.80 27.77
C GLN A 25 5.85 -0.69 27.74
N THR A 26 4.65 -1.03 28.22
CA THR A 26 4.13 -2.40 28.11
C THR A 26 3.88 -2.79 26.65
N LEU A 27 3.28 -1.91 25.83
CA LEU A 27 3.11 -2.14 24.39
C LEU A 27 4.44 -2.37 23.68
N LEU A 28 5.45 -1.53 23.93
CA LEU A 28 6.79 -1.68 23.34
C LEU A 28 7.50 -2.96 23.80
N SER A 29 7.30 -3.37 25.06
CA SER A 29 7.83 -4.63 25.57
C SER A 29 7.18 -5.84 24.89
N SER A 30 5.88 -5.77 24.63
CA SER A 30 5.14 -6.80 23.90
C SER A 30 5.47 -6.85 22.40
N LEU A 31 5.94 -5.75 21.80
CA LEU A 31 6.34 -5.71 20.38
C LEU A 31 7.66 -6.46 20.09
N ARG A 32 8.57 -6.58 21.06
CA ARG A 32 9.85 -7.31 20.88
C ARG A 32 9.67 -8.76 20.43
N PRO A 33 8.86 -9.61 21.11
CA PRO A 33 8.64 -10.98 20.65
C PRO A 33 7.84 -11.06 19.33
N ILE A 34 6.99 -10.06 19.03
CA ILE A 34 6.20 -10.01 17.79
C ILE A 34 7.10 -9.79 16.56
N GLY A 35 8.27 -9.17 16.73
CA GLY A 35 9.20 -8.87 15.64
C GLY A 35 9.59 -10.09 14.79
N ASN A 36 9.75 -11.26 15.41
CA ASN A 36 10.09 -12.49 14.68
C ASN A 36 8.97 -12.91 13.71
N ILE A 37 7.71 -12.82 14.15
CA ILE A 37 6.54 -13.17 13.34
C ILE A 37 6.41 -12.18 12.18
N VAL A 38 6.58 -10.88 12.45
CA VAL A 38 6.53 -9.83 11.41
C VAL A 38 7.58 -10.07 10.33
N LEU A 39 8.79 -10.46 10.70
CA LEU A 39 9.87 -10.75 9.73
C LEU A 39 9.51 -11.93 8.81
N ILE A 40 8.93 -12.99 9.37
CA ILE A 40 8.42 -14.13 8.58
C ILE A 40 7.31 -13.65 7.63
N CYS A 41 6.33 -12.88 8.12
CA CYS A 41 5.26 -12.33 7.30
C CYS A 41 5.78 -11.43 6.16
N CYS A 42 6.76 -10.56 6.44
CA CYS A 42 7.41 -9.73 5.43
C CYS A 42 8.07 -10.58 4.34
N THR A 43 8.71 -11.69 4.72
CA THR A 43 9.36 -12.60 3.76
C THR A 43 8.34 -13.24 2.83
N PHE A 44 7.23 -13.74 3.37
CA PHE A 44 6.11 -14.26 2.57
C PHE A 44 5.54 -13.20 1.62
N PHE A 45 5.33 -11.98 2.10
CA PHE A 45 4.81 -10.89 1.27
C PHE A 45 5.77 -10.51 0.13
N ILE A 46 7.08 -10.57 0.35
CA ILE A 46 8.06 -10.34 -0.71
C ILE A 46 8.00 -11.44 -1.77
N ILE A 47 7.92 -12.71 -1.37
CA ILE A 47 7.82 -13.84 -2.32
C ILE A 47 6.57 -13.68 -3.20
N PHE A 48 5.40 -13.49 -2.59
CA PHE A 48 4.17 -13.27 -3.34
C PHE A 48 4.19 -11.95 -4.12
N GLY A 49 4.87 -10.93 -3.63
CA GLY A 49 5.05 -9.65 -4.31
C GLY A 49 5.84 -9.81 -5.61
N ILE A 50 6.97 -10.52 -5.58
CA ILE A 50 7.80 -10.80 -6.76
C ILE A 50 7.02 -11.66 -7.77
N LEU A 51 6.33 -12.71 -7.29
CA LEU A 51 5.47 -13.54 -8.14
C LEU A 51 4.35 -12.71 -8.79
N GLY A 52 3.69 -11.85 -8.02
CA GLY A 52 2.64 -10.97 -8.52
C GLY A 52 3.15 -9.98 -9.57
N VAL A 53 4.35 -9.43 -9.39
CA VAL A 53 4.99 -8.56 -10.39
C VAL A 53 5.28 -9.34 -11.68
N GLN A 54 5.80 -10.56 -11.59
CA GLN A 54 6.09 -11.36 -12.79
C GLN A 54 4.83 -11.71 -13.59
N LEU A 55 3.71 -11.96 -12.91
CA LEU A 55 2.46 -12.36 -13.55
C LEU A 55 1.61 -11.18 -14.04
N PHE A 56 1.61 -10.06 -13.32
CA PHE A 56 0.64 -8.97 -13.54
C PHE A 56 1.27 -7.60 -13.81
N LYS A 57 2.57 -7.52 -14.05
CA LYS A 57 3.22 -6.26 -14.44
C LYS A 57 2.63 -5.73 -15.74
N GLY A 58 2.16 -4.49 -15.72
CA GLY A 58 1.64 -3.82 -16.90
C GLY A 58 0.23 -4.23 -17.34
N THR A 59 -0.43 -5.17 -16.64
CA THR A 59 -1.75 -5.68 -17.06
C THR A 59 -2.92 -4.87 -16.49
N PHE A 60 -2.72 -4.15 -15.38
CA PHE A 60 -3.76 -3.38 -14.69
C PHE A 60 -4.05 -1.99 -15.27
N TYR A 61 -3.67 -1.74 -16.51
CA TYR A 61 -4.03 -0.49 -17.16
C TYR A 61 -5.43 -0.59 -17.77
N TYR A 62 -6.14 0.53 -17.76
CA TYR A 62 -7.46 0.65 -18.37
C TYR A 62 -7.61 2.00 -19.06
N CYS A 63 -8.54 2.03 -20.02
CA CYS A 63 -8.91 3.27 -20.69
C CYS A 63 -10.03 3.95 -19.90
N GLU A 64 -9.83 5.22 -19.56
CA GLU A 64 -10.85 6.09 -18.97
C GLU A 64 -11.23 7.18 -19.99
N GLY A 65 -12.52 7.31 -20.27
CA GLY A 65 -13.05 8.29 -21.22
C GLY A 65 -14.37 7.85 -21.86
N ASP A 66 -14.74 8.52 -22.96
CA ASP A 66 -16.01 8.31 -23.65
C ASP A 66 -15.88 7.24 -24.76
N ASN A 67 -17.01 6.60 -25.09
CA ASN A 67 -17.11 5.61 -26.19
C ASN A 67 -16.18 4.38 -26.09
N LEU A 68 -16.05 3.79 -24.89
CA LEU A 68 -15.17 2.64 -24.62
C LEU A 68 -15.58 1.31 -25.29
N LYS A 69 -16.75 1.22 -25.94
CA LYS A 69 -17.30 -0.04 -26.49
C LYS A 69 -16.45 -0.65 -27.62
N SER A 70 -15.64 0.16 -28.32
CA SER A 70 -14.81 -0.28 -29.45
C SER A 70 -13.31 -0.38 -29.12
N VAL A 71 -12.90 -0.07 -27.88
CA VAL A 71 -11.48 0.01 -27.50
C VAL A 71 -10.99 -1.38 -27.08
N ARG A 72 -10.00 -1.94 -27.79
CA ARG A 72 -9.37 -3.23 -27.44
C ARG A 72 -7.95 -3.06 -26.95
N ASN A 73 -7.21 -2.13 -27.54
CA ASN A 73 -5.82 -1.88 -27.22
C ASN A 73 -5.57 -0.46 -26.69
N LYS A 74 -4.39 -0.25 -26.11
CA LYS A 74 -3.91 1.06 -25.68
C LYS A 74 -3.91 2.08 -26.83
N THR A 75 -3.58 1.65 -28.05
CA THR A 75 -3.58 2.49 -29.25
C THR A 75 -4.98 3.02 -29.57
N ASP A 76 -5.99 2.15 -29.47
CA ASP A 76 -7.38 2.49 -29.77
C ASP A 76 -7.93 3.47 -28.73
N CYS A 77 -7.53 3.31 -27.47
CA CYS A 77 -7.86 4.24 -26.40
C CYS A 77 -7.33 5.65 -26.71
N LEU A 78 -6.05 5.75 -27.08
CA LEU A 78 -5.37 7.03 -27.33
C LEU A 78 -5.78 7.67 -28.67
N ALA A 79 -6.40 6.91 -29.58
CA ALA A 79 -6.91 7.43 -30.85
C ALA A 79 -8.15 8.33 -30.67
N ILE A 80 -8.92 8.12 -29.59
CA ILE A 80 -10.11 8.91 -29.28
C ILE A 80 -9.68 10.14 -28.47
N LYS A 81 -9.98 11.34 -28.99
CA LYS A 81 -9.71 12.60 -28.28
C LYS A 81 -10.50 12.64 -26.96
N GLY A 82 -9.78 12.83 -25.85
CA GLY A 82 -10.34 12.93 -24.51
C GLY A 82 -10.12 11.69 -23.63
N ASN A 83 -9.73 10.56 -24.23
CA ASN A 83 -9.49 9.33 -23.48
C ASN A 83 -8.07 9.28 -22.91
N THR A 84 -7.92 8.69 -21.73
CA THR A 84 -6.64 8.53 -21.04
C THR A 84 -6.39 7.07 -20.67
N TRP A 85 -5.14 6.64 -20.79
CA TRP A 85 -4.72 5.29 -20.44
C TRP A 85 -4.08 5.32 -19.06
N ILE A 86 -4.86 5.01 -18.04
CA ILE A 86 -4.47 5.13 -16.64
C ILE A 86 -4.29 3.78 -15.98
N ASN A 87 -3.44 3.74 -14.97
CA ASN A 87 -3.17 2.54 -14.19
C ASN A 87 -4.05 2.51 -12.93
N ARG A 88 -4.43 1.31 -12.49
CA ARG A 88 -5.10 1.15 -11.19
C ARG A 88 -4.18 1.58 -10.06
N LYS A 89 -4.75 2.16 -8.99
CA LYS A 89 -4.02 2.64 -7.80
C LYS A 89 -3.29 1.50 -7.08
N TYR A 90 -3.93 0.33 -7.00
CA TYR A 90 -3.34 -0.91 -6.51
C TYR A 90 -2.99 -1.77 -7.72
N ASN A 91 -1.69 -1.99 -7.95
CA ASN A 91 -1.16 -2.75 -9.08
C ASN A 91 0.13 -3.48 -8.68
N PHE A 92 0.68 -4.24 -9.62
CA PHE A 92 1.87 -5.07 -9.44
C PHE A 92 2.99 -4.69 -10.42
N ASP A 93 3.15 -3.39 -10.71
CA ASP A 93 4.21 -2.94 -11.64
C ASP A 93 5.61 -2.97 -11.00
N ASP A 94 5.67 -2.70 -9.69
CA ASP A 94 6.88 -2.65 -8.88
C ASP A 94 6.67 -3.40 -7.56
N LEU A 95 7.76 -3.87 -6.93
CA LEU A 95 7.68 -4.60 -5.65
C LEU A 95 6.96 -3.79 -4.55
N GLY A 96 7.24 -2.49 -4.45
CA GLY A 96 6.59 -1.64 -3.44
C GLY A 96 5.07 -1.52 -3.64
N LYS A 97 4.63 -1.39 -4.89
CA LYS A 97 3.19 -1.34 -5.22
C LYS A 97 2.53 -2.70 -5.01
N ALA A 98 3.23 -3.79 -5.35
CA ALA A 98 2.77 -5.15 -5.08
C ALA A 98 2.60 -5.41 -3.58
N LEU A 99 3.54 -4.97 -2.74
CA LEU A 99 3.42 -5.09 -1.27
C LEU A 99 2.22 -4.31 -0.72
N MET A 100 1.96 -3.10 -1.25
CA MET A 100 0.77 -2.33 -0.89
C MET A 100 -0.52 -3.04 -1.30
N SER A 101 -0.57 -3.59 -2.52
CA SER A 101 -1.71 -4.36 -3.02
C SER A 101 -1.95 -5.64 -2.19
N LEU A 102 -0.89 -6.35 -1.82
CA LEU A 102 -0.96 -7.53 -0.94
C LEU A 102 -1.40 -7.16 0.49
N PHE A 103 -0.99 -6.01 1.00
CA PHE A 103 -1.45 -5.53 2.30
C PHE A 103 -2.96 -5.29 2.29
N VAL A 104 -3.47 -4.55 1.29
CA VAL A 104 -4.91 -4.30 1.07
C VAL A 104 -5.68 -5.63 0.95
N LEU A 105 -5.18 -6.57 0.15
CA LEU A 105 -5.76 -7.90 0.02
C LEU A 105 -5.83 -8.65 1.36
N SER A 106 -4.74 -8.61 2.16
CA SER A 106 -4.67 -9.27 3.46
C SER A 106 -5.56 -8.62 4.52
N SER A 107 -5.76 -7.30 4.44
CA SER A 107 -6.67 -6.55 5.32
C SER A 107 -8.14 -6.81 5.02
N ARG A 108 -8.45 -7.38 3.84
CA ARG A 108 -9.81 -7.55 3.30
C ARG A 108 -10.60 -6.25 3.12
N ASP A 109 -9.97 -5.09 3.27
CA ASP A 109 -10.59 -3.80 3.03
C ASP A 109 -10.29 -3.33 1.60
N GLY A 110 -11.30 -3.36 0.73
CA GLY A 110 -11.18 -2.85 -0.65
C GLY A 110 -10.50 -3.80 -1.65
N TRP A 111 -10.62 -5.11 -1.43
CA TRP A 111 -10.14 -6.14 -2.37
C TRP A 111 -11.13 -6.49 -3.50
N VAL A 112 -12.41 -6.09 -3.36
CA VAL A 112 -13.48 -6.18 -4.37
C VAL A 112 -13.77 -4.78 -4.90
#